data_AF-A0A2I0LLR9-F1
#
_entry.id   AF-A0A2I0LLR9-F1
#
_cell.length_a   1.000
_cell.length_b   1.000
_cell.length_c   1.000
_cell.angle_alpha   90.00
_cell.angle_beta   90.00
_cell.angle_gamma   90.00
#
_symmetry.space_group_name_H-M   'P 1'
#
loop_
_entity.id
_entity.type
_entity.pdbx_description
1 polymer ?
#
loop_
_entity_poly.entity_id
_entity_poly.type
_entity_poly.pdbx_seq_one_letter_code
_entity_poly.pdbx_strand_id
1 'polypeptide(L)'
;MRKKFTIREDFLPVMNYMRSPELILETDNHPGNCWPFPGSQGHIFIKLCMPVIPRAVTMDHVSGTVFHGESISGAPKNFAVYNELPGFVNYIRLQVQSNWGHLNYTCLYQFGVHGDPHKDGVDIPVSFSNKFH
;
A
#
# COMPACT_ATOMS: atom_id res chain seq x y z
N MET A 1 10.52 -18.49 1.32
CA MET A 1 9.38 -18.78 0.43
C MET A 1 8.69 -17.46 0.11
N ARG A 2 8.67 -17.03 -1.15
CA ARG A 2 7.97 -15.80 -1.58
C ARG A 2 6.47 -16.02 -1.42
N LYS A 3 5.84 -15.33 -0.48
CA LYS A 3 4.40 -15.48 -0.22
C LYS A 3 3.65 -14.65 -1.27
N LYS A 4 2.76 -15.33 -2.00
CA LYS A 4 2.03 -14.76 -3.13
C LYS A 4 0.87 -13.93 -2.58
N PHE A 5 0.95 -12.62 -2.76
CA PHE A 5 -0.13 -11.69 -2.50
C PHE A 5 -0.83 -11.40 -3.83
N THR A 6 -2.10 -11.03 -3.81
CA THR A 6 -2.84 -10.67 -5.03
C THR A 6 -3.59 -9.40 -4.75
N ILE A 7 -3.39 -8.39 -5.60
CA ILE A 7 -4.10 -7.12 -5.53
C ILE A 7 -5.22 -7.16 -6.57
N ARG A 8 -6.45 -6.86 -6.15
CA ARG A 8 -7.62 -6.76 -7.03
C ARG A 8 -7.77 -5.31 -7.44
N GLU A 9 -7.57 -5.03 -8.72
CA GLU A 9 -7.85 -3.73 -9.34
C GLU A 9 -9.31 -3.70 -9.78
N ASP A 10 -10.19 -3.11 -8.96
CA ASP A 10 -11.55 -2.85 -9.38
C ASP A 10 -11.61 -1.44 -9.98
N PHE A 11 -11.76 -1.38 -11.32
CA PHE A 11 -11.88 -0.19 -12.19
C PHE A 11 -10.62 0.67 -12.40
N LEU A 12 -9.96 0.59 -13.56
CA LEU A 12 -9.43 1.75 -14.31
C LEU A 12 -9.12 1.35 -15.79
N PRO A 13 -9.25 2.28 -16.77
CA PRO A 13 -9.10 2.00 -18.19
C PRO A 13 -7.65 1.69 -18.59
N VAL A 14 -7.49 0.70 -19.46
CA VAL A 14 -6.23 0.15 -19.99
C VAL A 14 -5.30 1.27 -20.47
N MET A 15 -4.19 1.49 -19.75
CA MET A 15 -3.02 2.22 -20.26
C MET A 15 -1.74 1.40 -20.01
N ASN A 16 -1.07 1.06 -21.11
CA ASN A 16 0.01 0.08 -21.29
C ASN A 16 1.37 0.42 -20.60
N TYR A 17 1.40 1.00 -19.40
CA TYR A 17 2.67 1.30 -18.70
C TYR A 17 2.61 1.17 -17.16
N MET A 18 1.59 0.52 -16.59
CA MET A 18 1.54 0.30 -15.15
C MET A 18 2.24 -0.99 -14.77
N ARG A 19 3.30 -0.88 -13.96
CA ARG A 19 3.86 -2.02 -13.22
C ARG A 19 2.77 -2.65 -12.37
N SER A 20 2.87 -3.96 -12.14
CA SER A 20 1.91 -4.67 -11.29
C SER A 20 1.87 -4.02 -9.89
N PRO A 21 0.69 -3.82 -9.29
CA PRO A 21 0.58 -3.37 -7.90
C PRO A 21 1.29 -4.31 -6.92
N GLU A 22 1.55 -5.57 -7.32
CA GLU A 22 2.35 -6.52 -6.53
C GLU A 22 3.76 -6.02 -6.20
N LEU A 23 4.27 -5.03 -6.95
CA LEU A 23 5.56 -4.39 -6.73
C LEU A 23 5.69 -3.82 -5.31
N ILE A 24 4.59 -3.36 -4.71
CA ILE A 24 4.62 -2.79 -3.36
C ILE A 24 4.96 -3.82 -2.27
N LEU A 25 4.99 -5.10 -2.64
CA LEU A 25 5.26 -6.22 -1.73
C LEU A 25 6.64 -6.81 -1.97
N GLU A 26 7.37 -6.27 -2.95
CA GLU A 26 8.76 -6.60 -3.21
C GLU A 26 9.69 -5.89 -2.21
N THR A 27 10.90 -6.42 -2.06
CA THR A 27 11.93 -5.85 -1.16
C THR A 27 12.85 -4.85 -1.85
N ASP A 28 12.68 -4.69 -3.16
CA ASP A 28 13.49 -3.79 -3.97
C ASP A 28 12.93 -2.37 -3.88
N ASN A 29 13.65 -1.51 -3.16
CA ASN A 29 13.34 -0.09 -3.01
C ASN A 29 14.31 0.80 -3.81
N HIS A 30 14.84 0.32 -4.94
CA HIS A 30 15.67 1.16 -5.79
C HIS A 30 14.85 2.28 -6.43
N PRO A 31 15.44 3.45 -6.66
CA PRO A 31 14.72 4.56 -7.24
C PRO A 31 14.08 4.28 -8.58
N GLY A 32 12.84 4.74 -8.68
CA GLY A 32 11.99 4.45 -9.80
C GLY A 32 11.43 3.03 -9.77
N ASN A 33 11.63 2.20 -8.74
CA ASN A 33 11.00 0.88 -8.58
C ASN A 33 9.73 0.93 -7.71
N CYS A 34 8.75 1.74 -8.12
CA CYS A 34 7.50 1.94 -7.39
C CYS A 34 6.27 1.68 -8.26
N TRP A 35 5.14 1.40 -7.62
CA TRP A 35 3.84 1.27 -8.27
C TRP A 35 3.18 2.65 -8.37
N PRO A 36 3.02 3.23 -9.58
CA PRO A 36 2.37 4.50 -9.75
C PRO A 36 0.87 4.32 -9.97
N PHE A 37 0.06 5.18 -9.33
CA PHE A 37 -1.35 5.36 -9.66
C PHE A 37 -1.66 6.85 -9.96
N PRO A 38 -2.65 7.14 -10.81
CA PRO A 38 -2.94 8.50 -11.24
C PRO A 38 -3.54 9.36 -10.11
N GLY A 39 -3.12 10.62 -10.04
CA GLY A 39 -3.57 11.58 -9.03
C GLY A 39 -2.98 11.33 -7.62
N SER A 40 -3.60 11.95 -6.63
CA SER A 40 -3.14 11.95 -5.23
C SER A 40 -3.96 11.06 -4.28
N GLN A 41 -5.03 10.44 -4.79
CA GLN A 41 -5.98 9.64 -4.04
C GLN A 41 -6.30 8.34 -4.76
N GLY A 42 -6.37 7.24 -4.01
CA GLY A 42 -6.61 5.92 -4.56
C GLY A 42 -6.72 4.87 -3.47
N HIS A 43 -7.15 3.67 -3.83
CA HIS A 43 -7.17 2.55 -2.90
C HIS A 43 -6.85 1.24 -3.61
N ILE A 44 -6.34 0.28 -2.85
CA ILE A 44 -6.08 -1.09 -3.29
C ILE A 44 -6.50 -2.07 -2.22
N PHE A 45 -6.88 -3.26 -2.67
CA PHE A 45 -7.16 -4.40 -1.80
C PHE A 45 -5.97 -5.35 -1.79
N ILE A 46 -5.44 -5.64 -0.61
CA ILE A 46 -4.29 -6.52 -0.44
C ILE A 46 -4.76 -7.81 0.23
N LYS A 47 -4.67 -8.93 -0.50
CA LYS A 47 -4.89 -10.25 0.07
C LYS A 47 -3.65 -10.71 0.82
N LEU A 48 -3.76 -10.81 2.15
CA LEU A 48 -2.73 -11.38 3.01
C LEU A 48 -2.58 -12.88 2.76
N CYS A 49 -1.34 -13.34 2.82
CA CYS A 49 -1.00 -14.76 2.63
C CYS A 49 -1.63 -15.71 3.65
N MET A 50 -2.01 -15.19 4.82
CA MET A 50 -2.71 -15.88 5.90
C MET A 50 -3.60 -14.88 6.65
N PRO A 51 -4.63 -15.37 7.37
CA PRO A 51 -5.33 -14.58 8.37
C PRO A 51 -4.38 -13.92 9.39
N VAL A 52 -4.38 -12.60 9.47
CA VAL A 52 -3.53 -11.84 10.41
C VAL A 52 -4.39 -10.79 11.09
N ILE A 53 -4.15 -10.58 12.38
CA ILE A 53 -4.63 -9.45 13.17
C ILE A 53 -3.58 -8.34 13.02
N PRO A 54 -3.80 -7.33 12.17
CA PRO A 54 -2.78 -6.32 11.92
C PRO A 54 -2.55 -5.49 13.20
N ARG A 55 -1.29 -5.28 13.56
CA ARG A 55 -0.84 -4.47 14.72
C ARG A 55 -0.14 -3.20 14.29
N ALA A 56 0.53 -3.24 13.15
CA ALA A 56 1.22 -2.13 12.57
C ALA A 56 1.34 -2.33 11.05
N VAL A 57 1.61 -1.23 10.36
CA VAL A 57 1.93 -1.23 8.93
C VAL A 57 3.21 -0.43 8.70
N THR A 58 3.99 -0.81 7.71
CA THR A 58 5.15 -0.06 7.24
C THR A 58 4.88 0.44 5.82
N MET A 59 5.28 1.67 5.53
CA MET A 59 5.22 2.26 4.20
C MET A 59 6.55 2.96 3.97
N ASP A 60 7.38 2.37 3.11
CA ASP A 60 8.70 2.90 2.78
C ASP A 60 8.64 3.66 1.45
N HIS A 61 9.57 4.60 1.30
CA HIS A 61 9.76 5.38 0.09
C HIS A 61 11.25 5.72 -0.07
N VAL A 62 11.71 5.92 -1.29
CA VAL A 62 13.09 6.36 -1.56
C VAL A 62 13.39 7.73 -0.96
N SER A 63 14.63 7.92 -0.53
CA SER A 63 15.11 9.17 0.08
C SER A 63 15.18 10.30 -0.95
N GLY A 64 14.72 11.49 -0.58
CA GLY A 64 14.74 12.69 -1.43
C GLY A 64 16.13 13.19 -1.81
N THR A 65 17.16 12.76 -1.07
CA THR A 65 18.57 13.09 -1.36
C THR A 65 19.09 12.44 -2.64
N VAL A 66 18.41 11.41 -3.16
CA VAL A 66 18.87 10.65 -4.35
C VAL A 66 18.36 11.29 -5.66
N PHE A 67 17.33 12.15 -5.62
CA PHE A 67 16.60 12.63 -6.81
C PHE A 67 16.30 14.14 -6.84
N HIS A 68 17.19 14.97 -6.29
CA HIS A 68 17.01 16.44 -6.29
C HIS A 68 15.60 16.90 -5.85
N GLY A 69 14.99 16.21 -4.88
CA GLY A 69 13.68 16.59 -4.29
C GLY A 69 12.42 16.27 -5.11
N GLU A 70 12.49 16.00 -6.42
CA GLU A 70 11.29 15.75 -7.24
C GLU A 70 10.64 14.39 -6.92
N SER A 71 11.46 13.38 -6.59
CA SER A 71 10.97 12.01 -6.33
C SER A 71 10.11 11.89 -5.07
N ILE A 72 10.25 12.76 -4.07
CA ILE A 72 9.46 12.65 -2.83
C ILE A 72 8.06 13.25 -2.97
N SER A 73 7.83 14.16 -3.93
CA SER A 73 6.52 14.78 -4.13
C SER A 73 5.43 13.75 -4.48
N GLY A 74 5.83 12.66 -5.16
CA GLY A 74 4.97 11.53 -5.51
C GLY A 74 4.74 10.53 -4.37
N ALA A 75 5.41 10.68 -3.23
CA ALA A 75 5.23 9.77 -2.10
C ALA A 75 3.84 9.92 -1.47
N PRO A 76 3.25 8.85 -0.93
CA PRO A 76 2.01 8.94 -0.15
C PRO A 76 2.25 9.77 1.12
N LYS A 77 1.32 10.68 1.43
CA LYS A 77 1.41 11.56 2.61
C LYS A 77 0.45 11.13 3.72
N ASN A 78 -0.85 11.15 3.42
CA ASN A 78 -1.88 10.68 4.33
C ASN A 78 -2.48 9.39 3.76
N PHE A 79 -2.59 8.36 4.58
CA PHE A 79 -3.20 7.09 4.20
C PHE A 79 -3.87 6.42 5.39
N ALA A 80 -4.79 5.52 5.09
CA ALA A 80 -5.48 4.70 6.05
C ALA A 80 -5.51 3.23 5.61
N VAL A 81 -5.56 2.33 6.57
CA VAL A 81 -5.68 0.89 6.35
C VAL A 81 -6.90 0.39 7.10
N TYR A 82 -7.79 -0.28 6.39
CA TYR A 82 -9.05 -0.80 6.91
C TYR A 82 -9.11 -2.32 6.76
N ASN A 83 -9.68 -2.99 7.76
CA ASN A 83 -10.23 -4.33 7.56
C ASN A 83 -11.58 -4.19 6.86
N GLU A 84 -11.74 -4.81 5.70
CA GLU A 84 -12.97 -4.61 4.91
C GLU A 84 -14.15 -5.39 5.44
N LEU A 85 -13.96 -6.61 5.96
CA LEU A 85 -15.09 -7.48 6.31
C LEU A 85 -14.80 -8.39 7.53
N PRO A 86 -15.70 -8.42 8.53
CA PRO A 86 -15.77 -9.50 9.51
C PRO A 86 -15.87 -10.85 8.78
N GLY A 87 -14.99 -11.80 9.09
CA GLY A 87 -14.89 -13.09 8.41
C GLY A 87 -13.90 -13.19 7.24
N PHE A 88 -13.43 -12.08 6.65
CA PHE A 88 -12.34 -12.06 5.67
C PHE A 88 -11.05 -11.52 6.31
N VAL A 89 -10.55 -12.26 7.29
CA VAL A 89 -9.33 -11.98 8.09
C VAL A 89 -8.02 -11.90 7.29
N ASN A 90 -8.09 -12.05 5.97
CA ASN A 90 -6.95 -11.99 5.06
C ASN A 90 -7.08 -10.94 3.95
N TYR A 91 -7.99 -9.97 4.06
CA TYR A 91 -8.03 -8.83 3.14
C TYR A 91 -8.00 -7.51 3.90
N ILE A 92 -7.16 -6.59 3.44
CA ILE A 92 -7.11 -5.21 3.92
C ILE A 92 -7.26 -4.25 2.75
N ARG A 93 -7.83 -3.08 3.01
CA ARG A 93 -7.87 -1.95 2.07
C ARG A 93 -6.82 -0.92 2.51
N LEU A 94 -5.83 -0.68 1.66
CA LEU A 94 -4.96 0.48 1.77
C LEU A 94 -5.59 1.62 0.99
N GLN A 95 -5.86 2.73 1.66
CA GLN A 95 -6.42 3.93 1.05
C GLN A 95 -5.48 5.12 1.20
N VAL A 96 -4.98 5.62 0.07
CA VAL A 96 -4.17 6.83 0.01
C VAL A 96 -5.10 8.04 -0.15
N GLN A 97 -4.93 9.01 0.73
CA GLN A 97 -5.75 10.22 0.82
C GLN A 97 -5.07 11.46 0.23
N SER A 98 -3.74 11.45 0.12
CA SER A 98 -2.96 12.52 -0.50
C SER A 98 -1.52 12.08 -0.74
N ASN A 99 -0.80 12.79 -1.61
CA ASN A 99 0.65 12.71 -1.79
C ASN A 99 1.33 14.01 -1.32
N TRP A 100 2.64 14.12 -1.54
CA TRP A 100 3.44 15.29 -1.18
C TRP A 100 3.44 16.42 -2.23
N GLY A 101 2.42 16.48 -3.09
CA GLY A 101 2.20 17.59 -4.02
C GLY A 101 2.50 17.27 -5.49
N HIS A 102 2.78 16.02 -5.84
CA HIS A 102 2.92 15.64 -7.24
C HIS A 102 1.55 15.68 -7.95
N LEU A 103 1.46 16.42 -9.05
CA LEU A 103 0.18 16.76 -9.70
C LEU A 103 -0.47 15.58 -10.44
N ASN A 104 0.33 14.66 -10.98
CA ASN A 104 -0.17 13.66 -11.94
C ASN A 104 -0.32 12.25 -11.35
N TYR A 105 0.41 11.93 -10.28
CA TYR A 105 0.49 10.55 -9.78
C TYR A 105 0.97 10.49 -8.33
N THR A 106 0.77 9.33 -7.72
CA THR A 106 1.38 8.91 -6.46
C THR A 106 2.09 7.59 -6.69
N CYS A 107 3.28 7.41 -6.11
CA CYS A 107 4.07 6.19 -6.25
C CYS A 107 4.26 5.50 -4.90
N LEU A 108 3.79 4.25 -4.82
CA LEU A 108 3.96 3.40 -3.64
C LEU A 108 5.18 2.49 -3.86
N TYR A 109 6.12 2.49 -2.92
CA TYR A 109 7.34 1.68 -3.03
C TYR A 109 7.21 0.35 -2.32
N GLN A 110 7.21 0.33 -0.99
CA GLN A 110 7.06 -0.90 -0.24
C GLN A 110 6.04 -0.72 0.88
N PHE A 111 5.14 -1.68 0.98
CA PHE A 111 4.12 -1.77 2.01
C PHE A 111 4.24 -3.10 2.76
N GLY A 112 4.31 -3.01 4.09
CA GLY A 112 4.35 -4.16 4.98
C GLY A 112 3.19 -4.16 5.97
N VAL A 113 2.70 -5.36 6.28
CA VAL A 113 1.67 -5.58 7.31
C VAL A 113 2.28 -6.45 8.39
N HIS A 114 2.27 -5.96 9.62
CA HIS A 114 2.82 -6.64 10.79
C HIS A 114 1.71 -6.95 11.77
N GLY A 115 1.68 -8.17 12.28
CA GLY A 115 0.62 -8.59 13.19
C GLY A 115 0.72 -10.04 13.61
N ASP A 116 -0.25 -10.44 14.42
CA ASP A 116 -0.33 -11.80 14.96
C ASP A 116 -1.19 -12.67 14.03
N PRO A 117 -0.86 -13.96 13.81
CA PRO A 117 -1.75 -14.88 13.12
C PRO A 117 -3.12 -14.91 13.80
N HIS A 118 -4.19 -14.82 13.02
CA HIS A 118 -5.54 -14.95 13.57
C HIS A 118 -5.74 -16.38 14.09
N LYS A 119 -6.08 -16.52 15.37
CA LYS A 119 -6.55 -17.77 15.97
C LYS A 119 -8.07 -17.71 15.95
N ASP A 120 -8.72 -18.72 15.39
CA ASP A 120 -10.16 -18.75 15.10
C ASP A 120 -11.00 -18.19 16.26
N GLY A 121 -11.90 -17.24 15.96
CA GLY A 121 -13.00 -16.86 16.86
C GLY A 121 -13.01 -15.42 17.42
N VAL A 122 -12.28 -14.46 16.85
CA VAL A 122 -12.35 -13.05 17.27
C VAL A 122 -12.35 -12.09 16.08
N ASP A 123 -13.50 -11.49 15.75
CA ASP A 123 -13.55 -10.35 14.84
C ASP A 123 -12.85 -9.15 15.50
N ILE A 124 -11.87 -8.55 14.82
CA ILE A 124 -11.16 -7.37 15.34
C ILE A 124 -11.32 -6.22 14.35
N PRO A 125 -12.01 -5.13 14.74
CA PRO A 125 -11.98 -3.90 13.98
C PRO A 125 -10.57 -3.31 14.09
N VAL A 126 -9.83 -3.34 12.98
CA VAL A 126 -8.53 -2.66 12.88
C VAL A 126 -8.65 -1.56 11.84
N SER A 127 -8.42 -0.33 12.28
CA SER A 127 -8.29 0.85 11.44
C SER A 127 -7.00 1.55 11.87
N PHE A 128 -6.06 1.67 10.95
CA PHE A 128 -4.87 2.49 11.15
C PHE A 128 -4.95 3.72 10.27
N SER A 129 -4.70 4.90 10.84
CA SER A 129 -4.48 6.12 10.09
C SER A 129 -3.07 6.62 10.41
N ASN A 130 -2.20 6.70 9.41
CA ASN A 130 -0.89 7.31 9.58
C ASN A 130 -0.80 8.58 8.74
N LYS A 131 -0.25 9.61 9.37
CA LYS A 131 0.16 10.84 8.70
C LYS A 131 1.68 10.90 8.77
N PHE A 132 2.35 10.87 7.62
CA PHE A 132 3.76 11.20 7.58
C PHE A 132 3.88 12.72 7.72
N HIS A 133 4.50 13.16 8.82
CA HIS A 133 4.75 14.57 9.14
C HIS A 133 5.99 15.08 8.42
#